data_AF-A0A2V9VAE6-F1
#
_entry.id   AF-A0A2V9VAE6-F1
#
_cell.length_a   1.000
_cell.length_b   1.000
_cell.length_c   1.000
_cell.angle_alpha   90.00
_cell.angle_beta   90.00
_cell.angle_gamma   90.00
#
_symmetry.space_group_name_H-M   'P 1'
#
loop_
_entity.id
_entity.type
_entity.pdbx_description
1 polymer ?
#
loop_
_entity_poly.entity_id
_entity_poly.type
_entity_poly.pdbx_seq_one_letter_code
_entity_poly.pdbx_strand_id
1 'polypeptide(L)'
;MSGRSTVKQFVLGLLCCLAVIFSPDVRGQDQKNLENDLRNVYEHKLLSLRNPYFGSKLKFDSAGKLISRAVAGPWSTCGMLQVEKLALDAGHLEIDGKRVSLALRSVEIG
;
A
#
# COMPACT_ATOMS: atom_id res chain seq x y z
N MET A 1 -47.21 -40.24 13.50
CA MET A 1 -45.86 -39.91 13.98
C MET A 1 -44.91 -39.76 12.79
N SER A 2 -44.87 -38.60 12.12
CA SER A 2 -43.87 -38.32 11.08
C SER A 2 -43.83 -36.81 10.78
N GLY A 3 -43.23 -36.02 11.68
CA GLY A 3 -43.12 -34.56 11.50
C GLY A 3 -41.89 -33.94 12.19
N ARG A 4 -41.16 -34.73 12.98
CA ARG A 4 -40.05 -34.26 13.82
C ARG A 4 -38.70 -34.23 13.08
N SER A 5 -38.61 -34.88 11.91
CA SER A 5 -37.37 -35.01 11.11
C SER A 5 -37.20 -33.84 10.13
N THR A 6 -38.26 -33.45 9.43
CA THR A 6 -38.23 -32.40 8.39
C THR A 6 -37.90 -31.02 8.96
N VAL A 7 -38.43 -30.68 10.14
CA VAL A 7 -38.17 -29.38 10.79
C VAL A 7 -36.70 -29.23 11.19
N LYS A 8 -36.05 -30.31 11.66
CA LYS A 8 -34.63 -30.29 12.01
C LYS A 8 -33.74 -30.07 10.78
N GLN A 9 -34.12 -30.63 9.64
CA GLN A 9 -33.39 -30.47 8.38
C GLN A 9 -33.50 -29.05 7.83
N PHE A 10 -34.68 -28.43 7.92
CA PHE A 10 -34.88 -27.03 7.55
C PHE A 10 -34.14 -26.06 8.48
N VAL A 11 -34.17 -26.30 9.79
CA VAL A 11 -33.44 -25.46 10.77
C VAL A 11 -31.93 -25.58 10.57
N LEU A 12 -31.40 -26.78 10.33
CA LEU A 12 -29.98 -27.00 10.08
C LEU A 12 -29.52 -26.36 8.76
N GLY A 13 -30.34 -26.44 7.71
CA GLY A 13 -30.08 -25.77 6.42
C GLY A 13 -30.09 -24.24 6.54
N LEU A 14 -31.08 -23.67 7.26
CA LEU A 14 -31.16 -22.23 7.51
C LEU A 14 -29.97 -21.73 8.33
N LEU A 15 -29.54 -22.49 9.34
CA LEU A 15 -28.38 -22.18 10.19
C LEU A 15 -27.06 -22.20 9.40
N CYS A 16 -26.89 -23.15 8.48
CA CYS A 16 -25.74 -23.21 7.58
C CYS A 16 -25.71 -22.04 6.58
N CYS A 17 -26.87 -21.62 6.04
CA CYS A 17 -26.95 -20.46 5.15
C CYS A 17 -26.60 -19.15 5.85
N LEU A 18 -27.01 -18.98 7.12
CA LEU A 18 -26.66 -17.81 7.92
C LEU A 18 -25.15 -17.72 8.23
N ALA A 19 -24.44 -18.85 8.38
CA ALA A 19 -23.01 -18.86 8.65
C ALA A 19 -22.14 -18.36 7.46
N VAL A 20 -22.61 -18.50 6.22
CA VAL A 20 -21.87 -18.02 5.03
C VAL A 20 -21.86 -16.49 4.94
N ILE A 21 -22.93 -15.83 5.42
CA ILE A 21 -23.08 -14.37 5.35
C ILE A 21 -22.17 -13.66 6.38
N PHE A 22 -21.81 -14.34 7.48
CA PHE A 22 -20.96 -13.83 8.55
C PHE A 22 -19.51 -14.31 8.47
N SER A 23 -19.01 -14.62 7.27
CA SER A 23 -17.56 -14.81 7.12
C SER A 23 -16.88 -13.47 7.41
N PRO A 24 -15.95 -13.39 8.39
CA PRO A 24 -15.17 -12.18 8.59
C PRO A 24 -14.42 -11.87 7.30
N ASP A 25 -14.37 -10.59 6.93
CA ASP A 25 -13.73 -10.10 5.72
C ASP A 25 -12.23 -10.44 5.75
N VAL A 26 -11.88 -11.61 5.20
CA VAL A 26 -10.50 -12.12 5.13
C VAL A 26 -9.59 -11.10 4.41
N ARG A 27 -10.17 -10.35 3.46
CA ARG A 27 -9.45 -9.35 2.66
C ARG A 27 -8.95 -8.19 3.52
N GLY A 28 -9.73 -7.75 4.51
CA GLY A 28 -9.36 -6.67 5.42
C GLY A 28 -8.21 -7.04 6.36
N GLN A 29 -8.11 -8.29 6.79
CA GLN A 29 -7.00 -8.74 7.64
C GLN A 29 -5.70 -8.89 6.84
N ASP A 30 -5.77 -9.48 5.65
CA ASP A 30 -4.60 -9.62 4.78
C ASP A 30 -4.05 -8.26 4.34
N GLN A 31 -4.93 -7.30 4.04
CA GLN A 31 -4.51 -5.94 3.71
C GLN A 31 -3.79 -5.25 4.86
N LYS A 32 -4.27 -5.39 6.10
CA LYS A 32 -3.59 -4.81 7.29
C LYS A 32 -2.24 -5.44 7.54
N ASN A 33 -2.13 -6.76 7.37
CA ASN A 33 -0.86 -7.47 7.50
C ASN A 33 0.13 -6.97 6.44
N LEU A 34 -0.30 -6.88 5.18
CA LEU A 34 0.52 -6.35 4.10
C LEU A 34 0.94 -4.90 4.34
N GLU A 35 0.02 -4.05 4.81
CA GLU A 35 0.35 -2.67 5.18
C GLU A 35 1.43 -2.62 6.26
N ASN A 36 1.29 -3.43 7.32
CA ASN A 36 2.29 -3.51 8.40
C ASN A 36 3.64 -4.01 7.88
N ASP A 37 3.67 -5.00 7.01
CA ASP A 37 4.90 -5.50 6.39
C ASP A 37 5.58 -4.42 5.56
N LEU A 38 4.82 -3.69 4.75
CA LEU A 38 5.33 -2.56 3.96
C LEU A 38 5.89 -1.45 4.87
N ARG A 39 5.18 -1.11 5.95
CA ARG A 39 5.66 -0.12 6.93
C ARG A 39 6.97 -0.55 7.57
N ASN A 40 7.05 -1.79 8.05
CA ASN A 40 8.25 -2.34 8.69
C ASN A 40 9.47 -2.32 7.75
N VAL A 41 9.25 -2.57 6.45
CA VAL A 41 10.33 -2.60 5.46
C VAL A 41 10.74 -1.19 5.03
N TYR A 42 9.80 -0.27 4.84
CA TYR A 42 10.05 0.99 4.13
C TYR A 42 9.99 2.26 4.97
N GLU A 43 9.29 2.28 6.12
CA GLU A 43 9.27 3.49 6.95
C GLU A 43 10.67 3.87 7.43
N HIS A 44 10.93 5.19 7.41
CA HIS A 44 12.22 5.80 7.72
C HIS A 44 13.38 5.39 6.79
N LYS A 45 13.14 4.59 5.74
CA LYS A 45 14.14 4.27 4.73
C LYS A 45 14.25 5.38 3.68
N LEU A 46 15.41 5.40 3.03
CA LEU A 46 15.64 6.18 1.82
C LEU A 46 15.28 5.34 0.60
N LEU A 47 14.34 5.83 -0.19
CA LEU A 47 13.94 5.25 -1.46
C LEU A 47 14.41 6.12 -2.62
N SER A 48 14.77 5.46 -3.72
CA SER A 48 15.11 6.12 -4.98
C SER A 48 13.95 5.97 -5.96
N LEU A 49 13.47 7.09 -6.49
CA LEU A 49 12.50 7.11 -7.59
C LEU A 49 13.21 6.72 -8.89
N ARG A 50 12.63 5.76 -9.62
CA ARG A 50 13.14 5.34 -10.93
C ARG A 50 13.25 6.50 -11.92
N ASN A 51 12.27 7.40 -11.90
CA ASN A 51 12.25 8.60 -12.70
C ASN A 51 11.98 9.82 -11.78
N PRO A 52 12.93 10.74 -11.63
CA PRO A 52 12.75 11.93 -10.81
C PRO A 52 11.84 12.95 -11.49
N TYR A 53 10.82 13.40 -10.77
CA TYR A 53 9.91 14.47 -11.20
C TYR A 53 9.80 15.54 -10.11
N PHE A 54 9.60 16.78 -10.51
CA PHE A 54 9.17 17.86 -9.62
C PHE A 54 7.73 17.65 -9.13
N GLY A 55 7.38 18.32 -8.03
CA GLY A 55 6.01 18.29 -7.49
C GLY A 55 5.93 17.59 -6.14
N SER A 56 4.89 17.94 -5.38
CA SER A 56 4.62 17.42 -4.05
C SER A 56 3.69 16.19 -4.06
N LYS A 57 2.98 15.94 -5.16
CA LYS A 57 2.09 14.79 -5.34
C LYS A 57 2.33 14.17 -6.70
N LEU A 58 2.85 12.95 -6.70
CA LEU A 58 3.12 12.17 -7.90
C LEU A 58 2.24 10.94 -7.89
N LYS A 59 1.59 10.65 -9.01
CA LYS A 59 0.78 9.44 -9.19
C LYS A 59 1.39 8.59 -10.28
N PHE A 60 1.51 7.30 -10.00
CA PHE A 60 2.07 6.32 -10.91
C PHE A 60 1.04 5.22 -11.15
N ASP A 61 1.07 4.63 -12.34
CA ASP A 61 0.39 3.37 -12.61
C ASP A 61 1.18 2.18 -12.04
N SER A 62 0.63 0.97 -12.16
CA SER A 62 1.26 -0.26 -11.68
C SER A 62 2.58 -0.62 -12.41
N ALA A 63 2.86 -0.01 -13.56
CA ALA A 63 4.14 -0.15 -14.26
C ALA A 63 5.18 0.89 -13.81
N GLY A 64 4.81 1.77 -12.86
CA GLY A 64 5.66 2.86 -12.38
C GLY A 64 5.76 4.03 -13.34
N LYS A 65 4.86 4.14 -14.33
CA LYS A 65 4.79 5.30 -15.24
C LYS A 65 3.96 6.40 -14.60
N LEU A 66 4.46 7.63 -14.72
CA LEU A 66 3.78 8.82 -14.20
C LEU A 66 2.46 9.06 -14.95
N ILE A 67 1.37 9.18 -14.20
CA ILE A 67 0.03 9.51 -14.73
C ILE A 67 -0.45 10.91 -14.32
N SER A 68 0.15 11.50 -13.28
CA SER A 68 -0.06 12.92 -12.94
C SER A 68 0.72 13.85 -13.85
N ARG A 69 0.34 15.14 -13.91
CA ARG A 69 1.14 16.18 -14.57
C ARG A 69 2.31 16.59 -13.67
N ALA A 70 3.54 16.28 -14.08
CA ALA A 70 4.76 16.78 -13.47
C ALA A 70 5.88 16.94 -14.51
N VAL A 71 6.84 17.80 -14.21
CA VAL A 71 8.03 18.03 -15.05
C VAL A 71 9.18 17.17 -14.52
N ALA A 72 9.97 16.57 -15.42
CA ALA A 72 11.17 15.83 -15.04
C ALA A 72 12.13 16.71 -14.23
N GLY A 73 12.69 16.17 -13.15
CA GLY A 73 13.60 16.88 -12.25
C GLY A 73 14.99 16.27 -12.20
N PRO A 74 16.01 17.00 -11.71
CA PRO A 74 17.33 16.44 -11.48
C PRO A 74 17.28 15.31 -10.46
N TRP A 75 18.03 14.22 -10.70
CA TRP A 75 18.07 13.10 -9.76
C TRP A 75 18.62 13.51 -8.38
N SER A 76 19.59 14.42 -8.32
CA SER A 76 20.22 14.86 -7.06
C SER A 76 19.26 15.54 -6.08
N THR A 77 18.18 16.16 -6.54
CA THR A 77 17.21 16.86 -5.67
C THR A 77 15.83 16.22 -5.67
N CYS A 78 15.51 15.46 -6.71
CA CYS A 78 14.18 14.86 -6.90
C CYS A 78 14.19 13.33 -6.93
N GLY A 79 15.37 12.69 -6.89
CA GLY A 79 15.50 11.23 -6.99
C GLY A 79 15.31 10.50 -5.67
N MET A 80 15.65 11.11 -4.54
CA MET A 80 15.63 10.45 -3.24
C MET A 80 14.50 10.95 -2.35
N LEU A 81 13.79 10.03 -1.69
CA LEU A 81 12.72 10.28 -0.74
C LEU A 81 13.01 9.53 0.56
N GLN A 82 13.05 10.23 1.69
CA GLN A 82 12.98 9.60 3.00
C GLN A 82 11.52 9.39 3.36
N VAL A 83 11.12 8.13 3.54
CA VAL A 83 9.74 7.76 3.87
C VAL A 83 9.45 8.17 5.32
N GLU A 84 8.38 8.93 5.50
CA GLU A 84 7.86 9.31 6.82
C GLU A 84 6.63 8.49 7.19
N LYS A 85 5.78 8.18 6.21
CA LYS A 85 4.55 7.43 6.42
C LYS A 85 4.19 6.66 5.15
N LEU A 86 3.63 5.48 5.34
CA LEU A 86 3.02 4.68 4.28
C LEU A 86 1.53 4.48 4.58
N ALA A 87 0.69 4.30 3.58
CA ALA A 87 -0.70 3.88 3.77
C ALA A 87 -1.13 2.99 2.62
N LEU A 88 -1.87 1.92 2.92
CA LEU A 88 -2.39 0.99 1.92
C LEU A 88 -3.91 0.96 2.00
N ASP A 89 -4.57 1.45 0.96
CA ASP A 89 -6.00 1.27 0.76
C ASP A 89 -6.26 0.14 -0.27
N ALA A 90 -7.53 -0.05 -0.65
CA ALA A 90 -7.92 -1.06 -1.63
C ALA A 90 -7.37 -0.74 -3.03
N GLY A 91 -6.12 -1.14 -3.28
CA GLY A 91 -5.46 -1.05 -4.58
C GLY A 91 -4.61 0.21 -4.79
N HIS A 92 -4.48 1.07 -3.79
CA HIS A 92 -3.61 2.23 -3.85
C HIS A 92 -2.67 2.31 -2.62
N LEU A 93 -1.40 2.54 -2.94
CA LEU A 93 -0.30 2.67 -1.99
C LEU A 93 0.15 4.13 -2.00
N GLU A 94 0.04 4.79 -0.85
CA GLU A 94 0.52 6.15 -0.66
C GLU A 94 1.81 6.11 0.19
N ILE A 95 2.83 6.83 -0.28
CA ILE A 95 4.12 6.97 0.40
C ILE A 95 4.38 8.47 0.56
N ASP A 96 4.28 8.93 1.81
CA ASP A 96 4.60 10.30 2.19
C ASP A 96 6.02 10.38 2.70
N GLY A 97 6.71 11.46 2.35
CA GLY A 97 8.08 11.66 2.78
C GLY A 97 8.70 12.98 2.36
N LYS A 98 9.96 13.17 2.75
CA LYS A 98 10.75 14.34 2.43
C LYS A 98 11.79 14.00 1.37
N ARG A 99 11.97 14.90 0.39
CA ARG A 99 13.04 14.77 -0.59
C ARG A 99 14.39 15.00 0.09
N VAL A 100 15.37 14.18 -0.27
CA VAL A 100 16.75 14.34 0.21
C VAL A 100 17.61 14.82 -0.96
N SER A 101 18.31 15.95 -0.75
CA SER A 101 19.22 16.50 -1.75
C SER A 101 20.63 15.95 -1.55
N LEU A 102 21.20 15.39 -2.61
CA LEU A 102 22.59 14.96 -2.62
C LEU A 102 23.49 16.16 -2.97
N ALA A 103 24.22 16.65 -1.98
CA ALA A 103 25.28 17.64 -2.17
C ALA A 103 26.64 16.93 -2.20
N LEU A 104 27.23 16.81 -3.37
CA LEU A 104 28.60 16.31 -3.52
C LEU A 104 29.57 17.44 -3.16
N ARG A 105 30.53 17.14 -2.28
CA ARG A 105 31.65 18.03 -1.99
C ARG A 105 32.90 17.47 -2.64
N SER A 106 33.68 18.33 -3.30
CA SER A 106 35.02 17.93 -3.75
C SER A 106 35.93 17.82 -2.53
N VAL A 107 36.72 16.76 -2.46
CA VAL A 107 37.83 16.67 -1.51
C VAL A 107 39.02 17.33 -2.18
N GLU A 108 39.57 18.38 -1.57
CA GLU A 108 40.85 18.94 -1.98
C GLU A 108 41.94 17.97 -1.57
N ILE A 109 42.59 17.34 -2.56
CA ILE A 109 43.75 16.50 -2.36
C ILE A 109 44.96 17.43 -2.50
N GLY A 110 45.54 17.83 -1.37
CA GLY A 110 46.79 18.60 -1.30
C GLY A 110 48.02 17.72 -1.46
#